data_AF-E3DP71-F1
#
_entry.id   AF-E3DP71-F1
#
_cell.length_a   1.000
_cell.length_b   1.000
_cell.length_c   1.000
_cell.angle_alpha   90.00
_cell.angle_beta   90.00
_cell.angle_gamma   90.00
#
_symmetry.space_group_name_H-M   'P 1'
#
loop_
_entity.id
_entity.type
_entity.pdbx_description
1 polymer ?
#
loop_
_entity_poly.entity_id
_entity_poly.type
_entity_poly.pdbx_seq_one_letter_code
_entity_poly.pdbx_strand_id
1 'polypeptide(L)'
;MLIESVGIGILLSFIFTELTGFYTGGIIVPGYLAFFWQEPSRILATIITAVLTFLIVKFLANYIIMYSRRRFTACVILGYLIGWFYRSIFINFFPIEQDLRVIGYIIPGLIANDMLRQGITATLSALIFLSIFLRLLMLLFS
;
A
#
# COMPACT_ATOMS: atom_id res chain seq x y z
N MET A 1 4.66 -15.59 12.63
CA MET A 1 4.27 -14.16 12.65
C MET A 1 4.16 -13.55 11.25
N LEU A 2 5.21 -12.95 10.63
CA LEU A 2 5.02 -12.20 9.36
C LEU A 2 4.53 -13.05 8.18
N ILE A 3 5.07 -14.26 7.99
CA ILE A 3 4.67 -15.16 6.90
C ILE A 3 3.20 -15.59 7.06
N GLU A 4 2.76 -15.88 8.29
CA GLU A 4 1.36 -16.19 8.59
C GLU A 4 0.47 -14.97 8.31
N SER A 5 0.88 -13.78 8.76
CA SER A 5 0.13 -12.54 8.55
C SER A 5 -0.08 -12.24 7.07
N VAL A 6 0.97 -12.41 6.27
CA VAL A 6 0.93 -12.20 4.82
C VAL A 6 0.14 -13.31 4.14
N GLY A 7 0.30 -14.58 4.52
CA GLY A 7 -0.43 -15.71 3.95
C GLY A 7 -1.94 -15.59 4.16
N ILE A 8 -2.36 -15.32 5.40
CA ILE A 8 -3.77 -15.07 5.75
C ILE A 8 -4.27 -13.80 5.06
N GLY A 9 -3.43 -12.75 5.01
CA GLY A 9 -3.74 -11.50 4.32
C GLY A 9 -4.02 -11.67 2.83
N ILE A 10 -3.24 -12.50 2.14
CA ILE A 10 -3.44 -12.83 0.72
C ILE A 10 -4.77 -13.55 0.52
N LEU A 11 -5.05 -14.58 1.31
CA LEU A 11 -6.29 -15.37 1.22
C LEU A 11 -7.52 -14.49 1.47
N LEU A 12 -7.50 -13.71 2.55
CA LEU A 12 -8.63 -12.84 2.88
C LEU A 12 -8.78 -11.67 1.91
N SER A 13 -7.69 -11.11 1.37
CA SER A 13 -7.77 -10.09 0.33
C SER A 13 -8.39 -10.63 -0.95
N PHE A 14 -8.06 -11.87 -1.33
CA PHE A 14 -8.69 -12.53 -2.47
C PHE A 14 -10.19 -12.72 -2.23
N ILE A 15 -10.59 -13.32 -1.12
CA ILE A 15 -12.00 -13.55 -0.76
C ILE A 15 -12.77 -12.22 -0.70
N PHE A 16 -12.19 -11.19 -0.07
CA PHE A 16 -12.81 -9.87 0.02
C PHE A 16 -13.01 -9.24 -1.35
N THR A 17 -12.02 -9.35 -2.24
CA THR A 17 -12.12 -8.82 -3.61
C THR A 17 -13.20 -9.54 -4.39
N GLU A 18 -13.33 -10.86 -4.25
CA GLU A 18 -14.35 -11.66 -4.94
C GLU A 18 -15.77 -11.35 -4.42
N LEU A 19 -15.93 -11.13 -3.12
CA LEU A 19 -17.23 -10.87 -2.49
C LEU A 19 -17.72 -9.43 -2.73
N THR A 20 -16.82 -8.46 -2.69
CA THR A 20 -17.19 -7.02 -2.71
C THR A 20 -16.92 -6.34 -4.04
N GLY A 21 -16.05 -6.91 -4.87
CA GLY A 21 -15.53 -6.29 -6.09
C GLY A 21 -14.50 -5.18 -5.86
N PHE A 22 -14.21 -4.81 -4.60
CA PHE A 22 -13.24 -3.76 -4.28
C PHE A 22 -11.83 -4.31 -4.10
N TYR A 23 -10.87 -3.62 -4.72
CA TYR A 23 -9.45 -3.92 -4.55
C TYR A 23 -8.89 -3.29 -3.27
N THR A 24 -7.95 -3.96 -2.61
CA THR A 24 -7.42 -3.54 -1.31
C THR A 24 -6.05 -2.85 -1.41
N GLY A 25 -5.68 -2.36 -2.58
CA GLY A 25 -4.36 -1.75 -2.81
C GLY A 25 -3.26 -2.76 -3.08
N GLY A 26 -3.61 -3.93 -3.61
CA GLY A 26 -2.75 -5.10 -3.80
C GLY A 26 -3.04 -6.22 -2.81
N ILE A 27 -3.12 -7.45 -3.30
CA ILE A 27 -3.52 -8.65 -2.53
C ILE A 27 -2.67 -8.87 -1.26
N ILE A 28 -1.41 -8.45 -1.29
CA ILE A 28 -0.44 -8.68 -0.20
C ILE A 28 -0.49 -7.55 0.85
N VAL A 29 -1.01 -6.37 0.48
CA VAL A 29 -0.84 -5.12 1.22
C VAL A 29 -1.58 -5.09 2.57
N PRO A 30 -2.83 -5.56 2.68
CA PRO A 30 -3.54 -5.61 3.97
C PRO A 30 -2.82 -6.47 5.02
N GLY A 31 -2.19 -7.57 4.61
CA GLY A 31 -1.40 -8.43 5.50
C GLY A 31 -0.17 -7.71 6.08
N TYR A 32 0.50 -6.91 5.25
CA TYR A 32 1.61 -6.07 5.69
C TYR A 32 1.16 -4.94 6.62
N LEU A 33 0.07 -4.24 6.32
CA LEU A 33 -0.47 -3.20 7.21
C LEU A 33 -0.92 -3.78 8.56
N ALA A 34 -1.56 -4.95 8.57
CA ALA A 34 -1.96 -5.62 9.81
C ALA A 34 -0.75 -6.02 10.68
N PHE A 35 0.35 -6.45 10.05
CA PHE A 35 1.58 -6.77 10.76
C PHE A 35 2.20 -5.51 11.40
N PHE A 36 2.34 -4.42 10.62
CA PHE A 36 2.91 -3.15 11.09
C PHE A 36 1.91 -2.23 11.81
N TRP A 37 0.79 -2.78 12.31
CA TRP A 37 -0.26 -2.00 12.98
C TRP A 37 0.23 -1.17 14.18
N GLN A 38 1.26 -1.66 14.87
CA GLN A 38 1.87 -0.97 16.02
C GLN A 38 2.82 0.17 15.61
N GLU A 39 3.12 0.31 14.31
CA GLU A 39 4.03 1.32 13.77
C GLU A 39 3.25 2.28 12.85
N PRO A 40 2.40 3.16 13.41
CA PRO A 40 1.50 4.02 12.64
C PRO A 40 2.25 5.00 11.73
N SER A 41 3.46 5.40 12.11
CA SER A 41 4.36 6.23 11.31
C SER A 41 4.65 5.60 9.94
N ARG A 42 4.85 4.28 9.88
CA ARG A 42 5.16 3.54 8.66
C ARG A 42 3.94 3.37 7.77
N ILE A 43 2.78 3.14 8.39
CA ILE A 43 1.51 3.06 7.67
C ILE A 43 1.22 4.40 7.00
N LEU A 44 1.35 5.50 7.75
CA LEU A 44 1.17 6.86 7.22
C LEU A 44 2.19 7.16 6.11
N ALA A 45 3.47 6.86 6.30
CA ALA A 45 4.48 7.05 5.26
C ALA A 45 4.15 6.26 3.98
N THR A 46 3.66 5.03 4.12
CA THR A 46 3.27 4.17 2.98
C THR A 46 2.03 4.72 2.26
N ILE A 47 1.03 5.20 3.00
CA ILE A 47 -0.17 5.82 2.40
C ILE A 47 0.20 7.14 1.70
N ILE A 48 1.01 8.00 2.33
CA ILE A 48 1.45 9.27 1.73
C ILE A 48 2.22 9.01 0.43
N THR A 49 3.18 8.08 0.45
CA THR A 49 3.93 7.71 -0.76
C THR A 49 3.05 7.09 -1.83
N ALA A 50 2.03 6.30 -1.46
CA ALA A 50 1.03 5.78 -2.40
C ALA A 50 0.21 6.89 -3.06
N VAL A 51 -0.29 7.85 -2.27
CA VAL A 51 -1.06 9.00 -2.77
C VAL A 51 -0.21 9.88 -3.70
N LEU A 52 1.04 10.14 -3.34
CA LEU A 52 1.97 10.89 -4.21
C LEU A 52 2.21 10.15 -5.53
N THR A 53 2.44 8.83 -5.46
CA THR A 53 2.61 7.97 -6.65
C THR A 53 1.37 8.03 -7.53
N PHE A 54 0.18 7.93 -6.94
CA PHE A 54 -1.10 8.06 -7.63
C PHE A 54 -1.22 9.41 -8.36
N LEU A 55 -0.91 10.52 -7.68
CA LEU A 55 -1.04 11.86 -8.28
C LEU A 55 -0.08 12.04 -9.46
N ILE A 56 1.18 11.60 -9.30
CA ILE A 56 2.19 11.67 -10.36
C ILE A 56 1.76 10.82 -11.56
N VAL A 57 1.40 9.56 -11.35
CA VAL A 57 0.97 8.69 -12.46
C VAL A 57 -0.29 9.22 -13.13
N LYS A 58 -1.26 9.72 -12.35
CA LYS A 58 -2.49 10.34 -12.89
C LYS A 58 -2.16 11.55 -13.76
N PHE A 59 -1.21 12.38 -13.33
CA PHE A 59 -0.75 13.52 -14.11
C PHE A 59 -0.05 13.07 -15.40
N LEU A 60 0.87 12.10 -15.35
CA LEU A 60 1.53 11.57 -16.54
C LEU A 60 0.55 10.91 -17.52
N ALA A 61 -0.52 10.29 -17.02
CA ALA A 61 -1.54 9.66 -17.85
C ALA A 61 -2.30 10.67 -18.75
N ASN A 62 -2.25 11.97 -18.44
CA ASN A 62 -2.80 13.02 -19.31
C ASN A 62 -1.92 13.28 -20.55
N TYR A 63 -0.63 12.95 -20.49
CA TYR A 63 0.34 13.20 -21.57
C TYR A 63 0.69 11.92 -22.35
N ILE A 64 0.58 10.76 -21.71
CA ILE A 64 0.99 9.47 -22.27
C ILE A 64 -0.17 8.48 -22.14
N ILE A 65 -0.51 7.82 -23.24
CA ILE A 65 -1.49 6.73 -23.23
C ILE A 65 -0.93 5.54 -22.44
N MET A 66 -1.35 5.40 -21.19
CA MET A 66 -0.97 4.31 -20.29
C MET A 66 -2.07 3.25 -20.22
N TYR A 67 -1.97 2.23 -21.08
CA TYR A 67 -2.78 1.02 -20.97
C TYR A 67 -2.46 0.24 -19.68
N SER A 68 -3.41 -0.59 -19.21
CA SER A 68 -3.41 -1.25 -17.90
C SER A 68 -2.03 -1.77 -17.44
N ARG A 69 -1.31 -2.52 -18.28
CA ARG A 69 0.02 -3.07 -17.93
C ARG A 69 1.08 -1.99 -17.73
N ARG A 70 1.14 -0.99 -18.63
CA ARG A 70 2.10 0.13 -18.53
C ARG A 70 1.81 0.98 -17.30
N ARG A 71 0.53 1.20 -17.00
CA ARG A 71 0.09 1.93 -15.82
C ARG A 71 0.53 1.25 -14.53
N PHE A 72 0.35 -0.07 -14.43
CA PHE A 72 0.81 -0.85 -13.29
C PHE A 72 2.33 -0.72 -13.08
N THR A 73 3.11 -0.95 -14.14
CA THR A 73 4.57 -0.84 -14.08
C THR A 73 5.03 0.57 -13.69
N ALA A 74 4.39 1.62 -14.23
CA ALA A 74 4.69 3.00 -13.86
C ALA A 74 4.42 3.26 -12.37
N CYS A 75 3.30 2.75 -11.83
CA CYS A 75 3.00 2.87 -10.40
C CYS A 75 4.04 2.17 -9.52
N VAL A 76 4.46 0.94 -9.89
CA VAL A 76 5.46 0.20 -9.13
C VAL A 76 6.82 0.91 -9.16
N ILE A 77 7.27 1.36 -10.34
CA ILE A 77 8.55 2.07 -10.48
C ILE A 77 8.52 3.39 -9.70
N LEU A 78 7.49 4.21 -9.89
CA LEU A 78 7.39 5.50 -9.21
C LEU A 78 7.20 5.33 -7.71
N GLY A 79 6.40 4.36 -7.26
CA GLY A 79 6.24 4.05 -5.84
C GLY A 79 7.55 3.63 -5.19
N TYR A 80 8.35 2.82 -5.89
CA TYR A 80 9.69 2.45 -5.46
C TYR A 80 10.61 3.67 -5.35
N LEU A 81 10.67 4.49 -6.40
CA LEU A 81 11.53 5.68 -6.44
C LEU A 81 11.15 6.70 -5.36
N ILE A 82 9.86 7.01 -5.22
CA ILE A 82 9.35 7.94 -4.20
C ILE A 82 9.63 7.41 -2.80
N GLY A 83 9.40 6.11 -2.55
CA GLY A 83 9.71 5.48 -1.27
C GLY A 83 11.21 5.51 -0.95
N TRP A 84 12.07 5.32 -1.94
CA TRP A 84 13.52 5.44 -1.80
C TRP A 84 13.96 6.88 -1.49
N PHE A 85 13.43 7.87 -2.22
CA PHE A 85 13.68 9.28 -1.94
C PHE A 85 13.19 9.69 -0.55
N TYR A 86 11.98 9.26 -0.17
CA TYR A 86 11.42 9.49 1.16
C TYR A 86 12.36 8.97 2.25
N ARG A 87 12.86 7.73 2.09
CA ARG A 87 13.85 7.17 3.01
C ARG A 87 15.12 8.00 3.08
N SER A 88 15.67 8.39 1.92
CA SER A 88 16.93 9.13 1.85
C SER A 88 16.84 10.51 2.50
N ILE A 89 15.72 11.21 2.31
CA ILE A 89 15.51 12.55 2.89
C ILE A 89 15.24 12.44 4.39
N PHE A 90 14.28 11.62 4.82
CA PHE A 90 13.87 11.60 6.22
C PHE A 90 14.89 10.91 7.12
N ILE A 91 15.50 9.78 6.71
CA ILE A 91 16.43 9.06 7.60
C ILE A 91 17.79 9.77 7.71
N ASN A 92 18.28 10.39 6.64
CA ASN A 92 19.61 11.01 6.65
C ASN A 92 19.62 12.44 7.21
N PHE A 93 18.53 13.21 7.06
CA PHE A 93 18.48 14.61 7.50
C PHE A 93 17.72 14.81 8.81
N PHE A 94 16.81 13.92 9.18
CA PHE A 94 16.06 13.99 10.43
C PHE A 94 16.22 12.65 11.17
N PRO A 95 17.16 12.52 12.12
CA PRO A 95 17.31 11.31 12.92
C PRO A 95 16.13 11.21 13.89
N ILE A 96 14.96 10.88 13.35
CA ILE A 96 13.74 10.63 14.09
C ILE A 96 13.82 9.18 14.55
N GLU A 97 13.69 8.96 15.86
CA GLU A 97 13.75 7.61 16.46
C GLU A 97 12.64 6.67 15.96
N GLN A 98 11.57 7.24 15.41
CA GLN A 98 10.49 6.48 14.79
C GLN A 98 10.95 5.93 13.43
N ASP A 99 10.78 4.62 13.24
CA ASP A 99 11.04 4.00 11.95
C ASP A 99 10.06 4.57 10.92
N LEU A 100 10.47 5.55 10.13
CA LEU A 100 9.67 6.15 9.06
C LEU A 100 9.76 5.35 7.75
N ARG A 101 10.28 4.12 7.79
CA ARG A 101 10.43 3.32 6.58
C ARG A 101 9.08 2.92 6.01
N VAL A 102 8.91 3.27 4.73
CA VAL A 102 7.84 2.73 3.88
C VAL A 102 7.86 1.21 3.95
N ILE A 103 6.69 0.62 4.17
CA ILE A 103 6.55 -0.83 4.22
C ILE A 103 6.68 -1.34 2.80
N GLY A 104 7.78 -2.01 2.46
CA GLY A 104 8.04 -2.60 1.15
C GLY A 104 7.93 -1.59 0.00
N TYR A 105 9.04 -1.23 -0.64
CA TYR A 105 9.05 -0.19 -1.69
C TYR A 105 8.09 -0.40 -2.88
N ILE A 106 7.59 -1.62 -3.08
CA ILE A 106 6.61 -1.95 -4.12
C ILE A 106 5.15 -1.65 -3.67
N ILE A 107 4.86 -1.74 -2.37
CA ILE A 107 3.51 -1.63 -1.79
C ILE A 107 2.84 -0.28 -2.12
N PRO A 108 3.49 0.89 -1.97
CA PRO A 108 2.88 2.15 -2.36
C PRO A 108 2.43 2.18 -3.82
N GLY A 109 3.20 1.53 -4.70
CA GLY A 109 2.88 1.41 -6.12
C GLY A 109 1.68 0.52 -6.38
N LEU A 110 1.50 -0.57 -5.63
CA LEU A 110 0.31 -1.42 -5.71
C LEU A 110 -0.95 -0.66 -5.28
N ILE A 111 -0.86 0.06 -4.15
CA ILE A 111 -1.96 0.90 -3.64
C ILE A 111 -2.32 1.96 -4.66
N ALA A 112 -1.32 2.68 -5.19
CA ALA A 112 -1.52 3.73 -6.18
C ALA A 112 -2.20 3.20 -7.45
N ASN A 113 -1.81 2.01 -7.92
CA ASN A 113 -2.41 1.40 -9.09
C ASN A 113 -3.91 1.15 -8.90
N ASP A 114 -4.31 0.62 -7.75
CA ASP A 114 -5.72 0.36 -7.43
C ASP A 114 -6.50 1.66 -7.19
N MET A 115 -5.90 2.67 -6.55
CA MET A 115 -6.48 4.03 -6.46
C MET A 115 -6.81 4.61 -7.83
N LEU A 116 -5.96 4.40 -8.84
CA LEU A 116 -6.24 4.83 -10.20
C LEU A 116 -7.38 4.02 -10.86
N ARG A 117 -7.72 2.81 -10.37
CA ARG A 117 -8.74 1.92 -10.97
C ARG A 117 -10.13 2.21 -10.41
N GLN A 118 -10.24 2.37 -9.09
CA GLN A 118 -11.52 2.50 -8.39
C GLN A 118 -11.63 3.76 -7.53
N GLY A 119 -10.62 4.63 -7.54
CA GLY A 119 -10.57 5.85 -6.74
C GLY A 119 -9.86 5.69 -5.40
N ILE A 120 -9.46 6.82 -4.81
CA ILE A 120 -8.73 6.86 -3.53
C ILE A 120 -9.60 6.35 -2.38
N THR A 121 -10.83 6.83 -2.31
CA THR A 121 -11.76 6.56 -1.19
C THR A 121 -12.10 5.08 -1.09
N ALA A 122 -12.44 4.44 -2.21
CA ALA A 122 -12.74 3.01 -2.26
C ALA A 122 -11.53 2.14 -1.90
N THR A 123 -10.34 2.47 -2.41
CA THR A 123 -9.12 1.69 -2.11
C THR A 123 -8.70 1.83 -0.66
N LEU A 124 -8.71 3.05 -0.10
CA LEU A 124 -8.32 3.25 1.30
C LEU A 124 -9.35 2.67 2.27
N SER A 125 -10.66 2.78 2.00
CA SER A 125 -11.67 2.17 2.87
C SER A 125 -11.55 0.66 2.90
N ALA A 126 -11.42 0.01 1.74
CA ALA A 126 -11.21 -1.43 1.63
C ALA A 126 -9.92 -1.88 2.31
N LEU A 127 -8.81 -1.16 2.07
CA LEU A 127 -7.52 -1.43 2.68
C LEU A 127 -7.57 -1.34 4.21
N ILE A 128 -8.13 -0.24 4.75
CA ILE A 128 -8.22 -0.02 6.20
C ILE A 128 -9.12 -1.06 6.84
N PHE A 129 -10.30 -1.30 6.26
CA PHE A 129 -11.25 -2.28 6.77
C PHE A 129 -10.61 -3.66 6.86
N LEU A 130 -10.00 -4.13 5.77
CA LEU A 130 -9.41 -5.46 5.74
C LEU A 130 -8.17 -5.56 6.63
N SER A 131 -7.35 -4.50 6.72
CA SER A 131 -6.18 -4.48 7.61
C SER A 131 -6.58 -4.55 9.09
N ILE A 132 -7.64 -3.84 9.50
CA ILE A 132 -8.18 -3.91 10.87
C ILE A 132 -8.73 -5.31 11.15
N PHE A 133 -9.54 -5.84 10.22
CA PHE A 133 -10.11 -7.18 10.36
C PHE A 133 -9.01 -8.24 10.51
N LEU A 134 -7.99 -8.18 9.67
CA LEU A 134 -6.80 -9.04 9.76
C LEU A 134 -6.07 -8.88 11.08
N ARG A 135 -5.89 -7.65 11.58
CA ARG A 135 -5.24 -7.39 12.86
C ARG A 135 -6.01 -8.01 14.03
N LEU A 136 -7.32 -7.86 14.04
CA LEU A 136 -8.20 -8.45 15.07
C LEU A 136 -8.14 -9.97 15.03
N LEU A 137 -8.15 -10.55 13.83
CA LEU A 137 -8.02 -11.98 13.65
C LEU A 137 -6.67 -12.48 14.18
N MET A 138 -5.57 -11.81 13.85
CA MET A 138 -4.24 -12.18 14.36
C MET A 138 -4.17 -12.13 15.88
N LEU A 139 -4.76 -11.11 16.52
CA LEU A 139 -4.82 -11.00 17.98
C LEU A 139 -5.59 -12.14 18.67
N LEU A 140 -6.50 -12.83 17.97
CA LEU A 140 -7.22 -13.98 18.52
C LEU A 140 -6.41 -15.27 18.44
N PHE A 141 -5.49 -15.38 17.49
CA PHE A 141 -4.68 -16.58 17.24
C PHE A 141 -3.23 -16.48 17.76
N SER A 142 -2.79 -15.30 18.21
CA SER A 142 -1.48 -15.02 18.80
C SER A 142 -1.55 -14.87 20.31
#